data_AF-I0K841-F1
#
_entry.id   AF-I0K841-F1
#
_cell.length_a   1.000
_cell.length_b   1.000
_cell.length_c   1.000
_cell.angle_alpha   90.00
_cell.angle_beta   90.00
_cell.angle_gamma   90.00
#
_symmetry.space_group_name_H-M   'P 1'
#
loop_
_entity.id
_entity.type
_entity.pdbx_description
1 polymer ?
#
loop_
_entity_poly.entity_id
_entity_poly.type
_entity_poly.pdbx_seq_one_letter_code
_entity_poly.pdbx_strand_id
1 'polypeptide(L)'
;MAKTTKPVTAIIAALFPKSEKALSEALGTEQFNAFAEDAQEVQDRLDAQAEGNQAVANDLATANATLKETQDKLTASETALEKANGDLTAANKLATEAQAKAGQWDAYQASLKGTNMGSDTSNGKEKPAPVSTMSDKDQKILEDKNRLAAKYPGLMAGLHTVADEE
;
A
#
# COMPACT_ATOMS: atom_id res chain seq x y z
N MET A 1 19.33 15.02 42.94
CA MET A 1 18.38 15.80 43.76
C MET A 1 18.82 15.67 45.20
N ALA A 2 18.94 16.79 45.94
CA ALA A 2 19.29 16.72 47.35
C ALA A 2 18.14 16.05 48.11
N LYS A 3 18.40 14.92 48.77
CA LYS A 3 17.42 14.29 49.67
C LYS A 3 17.18 15.25 50.82
N THR A 4 16.03 15.90 50.83
CA THR A 4 15.59 16.76 51.93
C THR A 4 15.43 15.89 53.17
N THR A 5 16.32 16.00 54.15
CA THR A 5 16.23 15.27 55.41
C THR A 5 15.01 15.79 56.16
N LYS A 6 13.93 15.00 56.20
CA LYS A 6 12.75 15.35 56.99
C LYS A 6 13.09 15.14 58.47
N PRO A 7 12.59 15.98 59.38
CA PRO A 7 12.76 15.72 60.81
C PRO A 7 12.06 14.41 61.17
N VAL A 8 12.65 13.66 62.11
CA VAL A 8 12.16 12.36 62.63
C VAL A 8 10.66 12.35 62.88
N THR A 9 10.14 13.40 63.53
CA THR A 9 8.72 13.57 63.82
C THR A 9 7.86 13.65 62.55
N ALA A 10 8.32 14.29 61.49
CA ALA A 10 7.58 14.36 60.22
C ALA A 10 7.51 13.01 59.49
N ILE A 11 8.53 12.17 59.63
CA ILE A 11 8.56 10.83 59.01
C ILE A 11 7.62 9.88 59.76
N ILE A 12 7.71 9.89 61.09
CA ILE A 12 6.83 9.06 61.94
C ILE A 12 5.38 9.54 61.84
N ALA A 13 5.12 10.84 61.78
CA ALA A 13 3.77 11.37 61.54
C ALA A 13 3.22 10.99 60.16
N ALA A 14 4.08 10.91 59.12
CA ALA A 14 3.66 10.50 57.79
C ALA A 14 3.32 9.00 57.70
N LEU A 15 4.12 8.14 58.34
CA LEU A 15 3.93 6.68 58.28
C LEU A 15 2.99 6.15 59.35
N PHE A 16 3.02 6.75 60.55
CA PHE A 16 2.29 6.31 61.74
C PHE A 16 1.58 7.49 62.44
N PRO A 17 0.64 8.18 61.77
CA PRO A 17 0.03 9.42 62.26
C PRO A 17 -0.70 9.29 63.60
N LYS A 18 -1.08 8.07 64.01
CA LYS A 18 -1.77 7.79 65.27
C LYS A 18 -0.83 7.33 66.38
N SER A 19 0.40 6.97 66.04
CA SER A 19 1.32 6.28 66.95
C SER A 19 2.53 7.12 67.33
N GLU A 20 2.77 8.26 66.68
CA GLU A 20 3.92 9.14 66.94
C GLU A 20 4.10 9.44 68.45
N LYS A 21 3.04 9.94 69.10
CA LYS A 21 3.05 10.26 70.52
C LYS A 21 3.32 9.03 71.39
N ALA A 22 2.62 7.93 71.12
CA ALA A 22 2.76 6.69 71.88
C ALA A 22 4.16 6.07 71.74
N LEU A 23 4.77 6.16 70.57
CA LEU A 23 6.13 5.69 70.30
C LEU A 23 7.18 6.56 71.00
N SER A 24 7.00 7.89 71.00
CA SER A 24 7.92 8.82 71.67
C SER A 24 7.89 8.71 73.21
N GLU A 25 6.75 8.27 73.78
CA GLU A 25 6.59 8.09 75.22
C GLU A 25 7.05 6.71 75.71
N ALA A 26 6.96 5.68 74.86
CA ALA A 26 7.31 4.30 75.21
C ALA A 26 8.78 3.94 74.94
N LEU A 27 9.43 4.62 74.00
CA LEU A 27 10.82 4.37 73.62
C LEU A 27 11.76 5.38 74.26
N GLY A 28 12.93 4.92 74.72
CA GLY A 28 14.03 5.81 75.07
C GLY A 28 14.62 6.49 73.83
N THR A 29 15.38 7.57 74.02
CA THR A 29 15.90 8.41 72.92
C THR A 29 16.67 7.62 71.86
N GLU A 30 17.54 6.69 72.24
CA GLU A 30 18.29 5.86 71.28
C GLU A 30 17.37 4.96 70.46
N GLN A 31 16.38 4.31 71.10
CA GLN A 31 15.45 3.42 70.41
C GLN A 31 14.51 4.19 69.48
N PHE A 32 14.10 5.39 69.88
CA PHE A 32 13.29 6.28 69.05
C PHE A 32 14.07 6.78 67.83
N ASN A 33 15.36 7.13 68.01
CA ASN A 33 16.22 7.53 66.90
C ASN A 33 16.45 6.37 65.92
N ALA A 34 16.74 5.16 66.40
CA ALA A 34 16.89 3.98 65.55
C ALA A 34 15.61 3.67 64.76
N PHE A 35 14.45 3.71 65.42
CA PHE A 35 13.16 3.53 64.75
C PHE A 35 12.91 4.59 63.67
N ALA A 36 13.32 5.83 63.92
CA ALA A 36 13.16 6.91 62.96
C ALA A 36 14.05 6.75 61.72
N GLU A 37 15.27 6.24 61.89
CA GLU A 37 16.16 5.90 60.79
C GLU A 37 15.57 4.78 59.92
N ASP A 38 15.08 3.70 60.54
CA ASP A 38 14.38 2.62 59.84
C ASP A 38 13.14 3.14 59.09
N ALA A 39 12.36 4.02 59.73
CA ALA A 39 11.19 4.64 59.13
C ALA A 39 11.55 5.53 57.92
N GLN A 40 12.66 6.26 57.99
CA GLN A 40 13.16 7.07 56.86
C GLN A 40 13.62 6.16 55.72
N GLU A 41 14.31 5.06 56.00
CA GLU A 41 14.71 4.10 54.96
C GLU A 41 13.49 3.51 54.25
N VAL A 42 12.45 3.13 55.01
CA VAL A 42 11.19 2.63 54.44
C VAL A 42 10.50 3.69 53.59
N GLN A 43 10.44 4.94 54.04
CA GLN A 43 9.88 6.04 53.26
C GLN A 43 10.66 6.24 51.94
N ASP A 44 12.00 6.25 52.00
CA ASP A 44 12.85 6.38 50.82
C ASP A 44 12.62 5.25 49.82
N ARG A 45 12.44 4.02 50.30
CA ARG A 45 12.12 2.85 49.47
C ARG A 45 10.73 2.94 48.84
N LEU A 46 9.73 3.43 49.58
CA LEU A 46 8.38 3.66 49.07
C LEU A 46 8.37 4.74 47.98
N ASP A 47 9.07 5.85 48.21
CA ASP A 47 9.18 6.94 47.24
C ASP A 47 9.88 6.46 45.96
N ALA A 48 11.00 5.74 46.08
CA ALA A 48 11.69 5.14 44.95
C ALA A 48 10.84 4.11 44.20
N GLN A 49 10.03 3.32 44.92
CA GLN A 49 9.10 2.37 44.30
C GLN A 49 7.98 3.09 43.54
N ALA A 50 7.46 4.20 44.07
CA ALA A 50 6.46 5.01 43.39
C ALA A 50 7.01 5.60 42.08
N GLU A 51 8.23 6.15 42.11
CA GLU A 51 8.93 6.63 40.92
C GLU A 51 9.15 5.51 39.90
N GLY A 52 9.60 4.33 40.35
CA GLY A 52 9.79 3.15 39.49
C GLY A 52 8.48 2.67 38.85
N ASN A 53 7.40 2.61 39.61
CA ASN A 53 6.08 2.23 39.10
C ASN A 53 5.58 3.23 38.04
N GLN A 54 5.83 4.53 38.25
CA GLN A 54 5.47 5.56 37.28
C GLN A 54 6.31 5.43 35.99
N ALA A 55 7.60 5.12 36.10
CA ALA A 55 8.45 4.86 34.95
C ALA A 55 7.93 3.65 34.13
N VAL A 56 7.61 2.53 34.80
CA VAL A 56 7.04 1.34 34.15
C VAL A 56 5.71 1.65 33.47
N ALA A 57 4.84 2.45 34.09
CA ALA A 57 3.58 2.86 33.48
C ALA A 57 3.79 3.68 32.19
N ASN A 58 4.77 4.60 32.19
CA ASN A 58 5.13 5.39 31.01
C ASN A 58 5.75 4.53 29.90
N ASP A 59 6.62 3.59 30.25
CA ASP A 59 7.24 2.65 29.31
C ASP A 59 6.17 1.76 28.66
N LEU A 60 5.21 1.27 29.45
CA LEU A 60 4.09 0.48 28.96
C LEU A 60 3.20 1.28 28.00
N ALA A 61 2.90 2.54 28.32
CA ALA A 61 2.13 3.42 27.45
C ALA A 61 2.85 3.65 26.11
N THR A 62 4.16 3.88 26.16
CA THR A 62 5.01 4.08 24.97
C THR A 62 5.09 2.80 24.12
N ALA A 63 5.27 1.64 24.76
CA ALA A 63 5.32 0.35 24.08
C ALA A 63 3.99 0.04 23.38
N ASN A 64 2.85 0.31 24.02
CA ASN A 64 1.53 0.13 23.43
C ASN A 64 1.29 1.05 22.22
N ALA A 65 1.76 2.30 22.28
CA ALA A 65 1.67 3.21 21.14
C ALA A 65 2.49 2.70 19.94
N THR A 66 3.74 2.28 20.17
CA THR A 66 4.61 1.71 19.15
C THR A 66 4.04 0.41 18.55
N LEU A 67 3.45 -0.44 19.40
CA LEU A 67 2.80 -1.68 18.95
C LEU A 67 1.64 -1.36 17.99
N LYS A 68 0.79 -0.40 18.35
CA LYS A 68 -0.33 0.02 17.50
C LYS A 68 0.17 0.57 16.16
N GLU A 69 1.17 1.46 16.17
CA GLU A 69 1.75 2.00 14.93
C GLU A 69 2.32 0.87 14.04
N THR A 70 2.97 -0.12 14.65
CA THR A 70 3.52 -1.26 13.92
C THR A 70 2.42 -2.14 13.32
N GLN A 71 1.32 -2.36 14.05
CA GLN A 71 0.15 -3.08 13.55
C GLN A 71 -0.49 -2.35 12.36
N ASP A 72 -0.67 -1.03 12.46
CA ASP A 72 -1.24 -0.22 11.37
C ASP A 72 -0.36 -0.29 10.10
N LYS A 73 0.97 -0.22 10.26
CA LYS A 73 1.93 -0.39 9.14
C LYS A 73 1.87 -1.79 8.54
N LEU A 74 1.74 -2.83 9.37
CA LEU A 74 1.63 -4.21 8.89
C LEU A 74 0.38 -4.38 8.03
N THR A 75 -0.79 -3.95 8.51
CA THR A 75 -2.05 -4.02 7.76
C THR A 75 -1.99 -3.23 6.45
N ALA A 76 -1.36 -2.05 6.45
CA ALA A 76 -1.15 -1.28 5.23
C ALA A 76 -0.25 -2.04 4.22
N SER A 77 0.81 -2.69 4.70
CA SER A 77 1.72 -3.49 3.86
C SER A 77 1.03 -4.74 3.30
N GLU A 78 0.21 -5.43 4.08
CA GLU A 78 -0.57 -6.59 3.63
C GLU A 78 -1.55 -6.19 2.51
N THR A 79 -2.25 -5.07 2.69
CA THR A 79 -3.16 -4.52 1.68
C THR A 79 -2.42 -4.17 0.38
N ALA A 80 -1.25 -3.54 0.49
CA ALA A 80 -0.44 -3.19 -0.67
C ALA A 80 0.09 -4.43 -1.41
N LEU A 81 0.47 -5.47 -0.68
CA LEU A 81 0.92 -6.74 -1.25
C LEU A 81 -0.21 -7.47 -1.99
N GLU A 82 -1.41 -7.51 -1.41
CA GLU A 82 -2.59 -8.09 -2.05
C GLU A 82 -2.92 -7.38 -3.37
N LYS A 83 -2.88 -6.04 -3.36
CA LYS A 83 -3.06 -5.23 -4.57
C LYS A 83 -1.98 -5.55 -5.62
N ALA A 84 -0.71 -5.58 -5.23
CA ALA A 84 0.39 -5.86 -6.15
C ALA A 84 0.27 -7.26 -6.78
N ASN A 85 -0.16 -8.27 -6.01
CA ASN A 85 -0.44 -9.61 -6.52
C ASN A 85 -1.61 -9.62 -7.53
N GLY A 86 -2.67 -8.84 -7.25
CA GLY A 86 -3.78 -8.65 -8.19
C GLY A 86 -3.32 -8.01 -9.51
N ASP A 87 -2.54 -6.92 -9.42
CA ASP A 87 -1.99 -6.22 -10.58
C ASP A 87 -1.07 -7.13 -11.40
N LEU A 88 -0.20 -7.91 -10.75
CA LEU A 88 0.68 -8.88 -11.41
C LEU A 88 -0.11 -9.98 -12.14
N THR A 89 -1.17 -10.48 -11.52
CA THR A 89 -2.04 -11.50 -12.13
C THR A 89 -2.73 -10.94 -13.37
N ALA A 90 -3.23 -9.70 -13.31
CA ALA A 90 -3.84 -9.03 -14.46
C ALA A 90 -2.81 -8.77 -15.57
N ALA A 91 -1.61 -8.31 -15.23
CA ALA A 91 -0.53 -8.08 -16.18
C ALA A 91 -0.11 -9.37 -16.91
N ASN A 92 0.02 -10.48 -16.19
CA ASN A 92 0.35 -11.79 -16.77
C ASN A 92 -0.72 -12.26 -17.77
N LYS A 93 -2.00 -12.02 -17.47
CA LYS A 93 -3.09 -12.33 -18.39
C LYS A 93 -2.99 -11.51 -19.68
N LEU A 94 -2.79 -10.19 -19.56
CA LEU A 94 -2.62 -9.30 -20.71
C LEU A 94 -1.40 -9.66 -21.55
N ALA A 95 -0.29 -10.01 -20.92
CA ALA A 95 0.92 -10.46 -21.61
C ALA A 95 0.66 -11.74 -22.44
N THR A 96 -0.05 -12.70 -21.86
CA THR A 96 -0.44 -13.94 -22.56
C THR A 96 -1.35 -13.65 -23.77
N GLU A 97 -2.34 -12.77 -23.61
CA GLU A 97 -3.23 -12.36 -24.70
C GLU A 97 -2.49 -11.60 -25.80
N ALA A 98 -1.56 -10.72 -25.43
CA ALA A 98 -0.72 -9.97 -26.36
C ALA A 98 0.20 -10.90 -27.16
N GLN A 99 0.81 -11.90 -26.51
CA GLN A 99 1.65 -12.90 -27.17
C GLN A 99 0.85 -13.71 -28.20
N ALA A 100 -0.38 -14.10 -27.88
CA ALA A 100 -1.25 -14.80 -28.83
C ALA A 100 -1.58 -13.93 -30.05
N LYS A 101 -1.89 -12.64 -29.85
CA LYS A 101 -2.16 -11.69 -30.95
C LYS A 101 -0.92 -11.43 -31.80
N ALA A 102 0.26 -11.32 -31.18
CA ALA A 102 1.52 -11.17 -31.91
C ALA A 102 1.75 -12.36 -32.85
N GLY A 103 1.55 -13.60 -32.38
CA GLY A 103 1.65 -14.79 -33.23
C GLY A 103 0.65 -14.81 -34.39
N GLN A 104 -0.59 -14.36 -34.17
CA GLN A 104 -1.58 -14.21 -35.25
C GLN A 104 -1.14 -13.16 -36.28
N TRP A 105 -0.58 -12.05 -35.82
CA TRP A 105 -0.07 -10.99 -36.67
C TRP A 105 1.12 -11.46 -37.52
N ASP A 106 2.06 -12.19 -36.92
CA ASP A 106 3.21 -12.76 -37.62
C ASP A 106 2.76 -13.75 -38.72
N ALA A 107 1.77 -14.59 -38.42
CA ALA A 107 1.18 -15.50 -39.40
C ALA A 107 0.48 -14.75 -40.55
N TYR A 108 -0.23 -13.66 -40.25
CA TYR A 108 -0.84 -12.80 -41.27
C TYR A 108 0.22 -12.11 -42.14
N GLN A 109 1.31 -11.59 -41.56
CA GLN A 109 2.40 -11.02 -42.35
C GLN A 109 3.05 -12.07 -43.26
N ALA A 110 3.23 -13.30 -42.78
CA ALA A 110 3.75 -14.39 -43.59
C ALA A 110 2.83 -14.74 -44.76
N SER A 111 1.50 -14.73 -44.57
CA SER A 111 0.55 -15.02 -45.64
C SER A 111 0.57 -13.94 -46.73
N LEU A 112 0.73 -12.66 -46.37
CA LEU A 112 0.89 -11.57 -47.32
C LEU A 112 2.20 -11.66 -48.13
N LYS A 113 3.29 -12.15 -47.53
CA LYS A 113 4.57 -12.35 -48.23
C LYS A 113 4.59 -13.61 -49.10
N GLY A 114 3.89 -14.65 -48.68
CA GLY A 114 3.78 -15.93 -49.40
C GLY A 114 2.74 -15.93 -50.52
N THR A 115 1.83 -14.96 -50.54
CA THR A 115 0.98 -14.74 -51.72
C THR A 115 1.83 -14.11 -52.81
N ASN A 116 2.27 -14.92 -53.77
CA ASN A 116 2.65 -14.43 -55.08
C ASN A 116 1.46 -13.62 -55.63
N MET A 117 1.47 -12.30 -55.44
CA MET A 117 0.63 -11.34 -56.20
C MET A 117 1.05 -11.28 -57.69
N GLY A 118 1.60 -12.38 -58.22
CA GLY A 118 2.14 -12.51 -59.57
C GLY A 118 1.23 -13.28 -60.53
N SER A 119 -0.02 -13.60 -60.17
CA SER A 119 -0.89 -14.37 -61.06
C SER A 119 -2.39 -14.13 -60.83
N ASP A 120 -2.81 -12.88 -60.63
CA ASP A 120 -4.15 -12.49 -61.10
C ASP A 120 -4.02 -11.87 -62.48
N THR A 121 -3.82 -12.74 -63.48
CA THR A 121 -3.83 -12.39 -64.90
C THR A 121 -5.25 -12.47 -65.49
N SER A 122 -6.30 -12.41 -64.66
CA SER A 122 -7.68 -12.45 -65.16
C SER A 122 -8.14 -11.16 -65.85
N ASN A 123 -7.35 -10.08 -65.84
CA ASN A 123 -7.50 -9.00 -66.82
C ASN A 123 -6.84 -9.39 -68.15
N GLY A 124 -7.44 -10.39 -68.79
CA GLY A 124 -7.31 -10.60 -70.22
C GLY A 124 -7.67 -9.30 -70.94
N LYS A 125 -6.86 -8.95 -71.94
CA LYS A 125 -7.03 -7.78 -72.80
C LYS A 125 -8.40 -7.82 -73.50
N GLU A 126 -9.43 -7.27 -72.88
CA GLU A 126 -10.67 -6.94 -73.56
C GLU A 126 -10.83 -5.42 -73.65
N LYS A 127 -11.24 -4.99 -74.85
CA LYS A 127 -11.45 -3.61 -75.26
C LYS A 127 -12.21 -2.79 -74.21
N PRO A 128 -12.01 -1.46 -74.15
CA PRO A 128 -12.76 -0.61 -73.23
C PRO A 128 -14.24 -0.64 -73.61
N ALA A 129 -15.05 -1.31 -72.79
CA ALA A 129 -16.51 -1.17 -72.79
C ALA A 129 -16.86 0.08 -71.96
N PRO A 130 -17.96 0.78 -72.31
CA PRO A 130 -18.30 2.07 -71.71
C PRO A 130 -18.61 1.92 -70.21
N VAL A 131 -18.18 2.93 -69.45
CA VAL A 131 -18.48 3.13 -68.03
C VAL A 131 -20.00 3.06 -67.82
N SER A 132 -20.46 2.08 -67.04
CA SER A 132 -21.62 2.15 -66.14
C SER A 132 -22.00 0.76 -65.64
N THR A 133 -21.35 0.29 -64.58
CA THR A 133 -21.88 -0.50 -63.44
C THR A 133 -20.71 -0.91 -62.55
N MET A 134 -20.72 -0.54 -61.25
CA MET A 134 -19.82 -1.19 -60.30
C MET A 134 -20.15 -2.68 -60.30
N SER A 135 -19.14 -3.55 -60.35
CA SER A 135 -19.38 -4.99 -60.24
C SER A 135 -19.94 -5.31 -58.85
N ASP A 136 -20.71 -6.39 -58.72
CA ASP A 136 -21.25 -6.84 -57.42
C ASP A 136 -20.15 -7.04 -56.36
N LYS A 137 -18.92 -7.36 -56.82
CA LYS A 137 -17.74 -7.44 -55.95
C LYS A 137 -17.32 -6.07 -55.42
N ASP A 138 -17.29 -5.05 -56.27
CA ASP A 138 -16.93 -3.69 -55.86
C ASP A 138 -17.97 -3.09 -54.91
N GLN A 139 -19.24 -3.41 -55.14
CA GLN A 139 -20.34 -3.00 -54.27
C GLN A 139 -20.21 -3.64 -52.88
N LYS A 140 -19.89 -4.93 -52.84
CA LYS A 140 -19.67 -5.67 -51.59
C LYS A 140 -18.43 -5.16 -50.83
N ILE A 141 -17.36 -4.81 -51.52
CA ILE A 141 -16.15 -4.21 -50.91
C ILE A 141 -16.49 -2.85 -50.29
N LEU A 142 -17.29 -2.03 -50.97
CA LEU A 142 -17.71 -0.72 -50.46
C LEU A 142 -18.61 -0.85 -49.22
N GLU A 143 -19.57 -1.79 -49.25
CA GLU A 143 -20.42 -2.09 -48.09
C GLU A 143 -19.62 -2.58 -46.90
N ASP A 144 -18.64 -3.47 -47.11
CA ASP A 144 -17.78 -3.94 -46.03
C ASP A 144 -16.91 -2.82 -45.48
N LYS A 145 -16.36 -1.95 -46.35
CA LYS A 145 -15.59 -0.78 -45.92
C LYS A 145 -16.43 0.17 -45.06
N ASN A 146 -17.68 0.43 -45.47
CA ASN A 146 -18.61 1.27 -44.70
C ASN A 146 -19.01 0.61 -43.37
N ARG A 147 -19.20 -0.72 -43.36
CA ARG A 147 -19.47 -1.48 -42.13
C ARG A 147 -18.30 -1.44 -41.15
N LEU A 148 -17.07 -1.56 -41.64
CA LEU A 148 -15.87 -1.46 -40.81
C LEU A 148 -15.66 -0.04 -40.28
N ALA A 149 -15.91 0.98 -41.10
CA ALA A 149 -15.85 2.39 -40.68
C ALA A 149 -16.86 2.72 -39.57
N ALA A 150 -18.09 2.19 -39.65
CA ALA A 150 -19.09 2.37 -38.60
C ALA A 150 -18.76 1.63 -37.30
N LYS A 151 -18.12 0.46 -37.39
CA LYS A 151 -17.80 -0.37 -36.23
C LYS A 151 -16.52 0.06 -35.50
N TYR A 152 -15.58 0.67 -36.22
CA TYR A 152 -14.27 1.07 -35.70
C TYR A 152 -13.85 2.47 -36.20
N PRO A 153 -14.58 3.54 -35.83
CA PRO A 153 -14.37 4.89 -36.37
C PRO A 153 -12.97 5.44 -36.09
N GLY A 154 -12.40 5.14 -34.91
CA GLY A 154 -11.05 5.58 -34.53
C GLY A 154 -9.90 4.90 -35.28
N LEU A 155 -10.12 3.69 -35.85
CA LEU A 155 -9.11 2.96 -36.60
C LEU A 155 -9.07 3.37 -38.09
N MET A 156 -10.22 3.75 -38.65
CA MET A 156 -10.36 4.10 -40.06
C MET A 156 -10.11 5.59 -40.34
N ALA A 157 -10.16 6.46 -39.32
CA ALA A 157 -9.87 7.88 -39.45
C ALA A 157 -8.44 8.17 -39.93
N GLY A 158 -7.48 7.27 -39.67
CA GLY A 158 -6.09 7.39 -40.11
C GLY A 158 -5.81 6.95 -41.56
N LEU A 159 -6.79 6.38 -42.28
CA LEU A 159 -6.63 6.02 -43.70
C LEU A 159 -7.04 7.16 -44.66
N HIS A 160 -7.59 8.26 -44.14
CA HIS A 160 -7.84 9.49 -44.87
C HIS A 160 -6.79 10.55 -44.51
N THR A 161 -5.51 10.24 -44.72
CA THR A 161 -4.49 11.28 -44.87
C THR A 161 -4.11 11.42 -46.33
N VAL A 162 -4.69 12.47 -46.91
CA VAL A 162 -4.12 13.39 -47.91
C VAL A 162 -3.50 12.74 -49.16
N ALA A 163 -4.33 12.60 -50.19
CA ALA A 163 -3.89 12.78 -51.57
C ALA A 163 -4.49 14.10 -52.07
N ASP A 164 -4.05 15.20 -51.44
CA ASP A 164 -4.17 16.56 -51.93
C ASP A 164 -2.85 17.23 -51.57
N GLU A 165 -1.83 17.05 -52.40
CA GLU A 165 -0.73 17.99 -52.57
C GLU A 165 -0.02 17.69 -53.91
N GLU A 166 -0.08 18.72 -54.77
CA GLU A 166 0.47 18.94 -56.12
C GLU A 166 -0.20 18.31 -57.36
#